data_AF-A0A0G0LUN0-F1
#
_entry.id   AF-A0A0G0LUN0-F1
#
_cell.length_a   1.000
_cell.length_b   1.000
_cell.length_c   1.000
_cell.angle_alpha   90.00
_cell.angle_beta   90.00
_cell.angle_gamma   90.00
#
_symmetry.space_group_name_H-M   'P 1'
#
loop_
_entity.id
_entity.type
_entity.pdbx_description
1 polymer ?
#
loop_
_entity_poly.entity_id
_entity_poly.type
_entity_poly.pdbx_seq_one_letter_code
_entity_poly.pdbx_strand_id
1 'polypeptide(L)'
;MKCLSEDILELYLDGEMLRTAADVVYQHLSICESCRNRRDKLVSFQERITRIFKSESLIHEAERVVASPITDMPTSEQITEWLESDMCPATDGCIVEHDGICSHGYVSWLKYLGLV
;
A
#
# COMPACT_ATOMS: atom_id res chain seq x y z
N MET A 1 -29.59 -31.87 -8.38
CA MET A 1 -28.14 -31.60 -8.41
C MET A 1 -27.77 -30.92 -7.09
N LYS A 2 -26.71 -31.34 -6.39
CA LYS A 2 -26.30 -30.68 -5.14
C LYS A 2 -25.59 -29.35 -5.46
N CYS A 3 -25.81 -28.33 -4.64
CA CYS A 3 -25.10 -27.04 -4.77
C CYS A 3 -23.66 -27.18 -4.27
N LEU A 4 -22.79 -26.27 -4.71
CA LEU A 4 -21.42 -26.14 -4.24
C LEU A 4 -21.38 -25.60 -2.79
N SER A 5 -20.40 -26.05 -2.01
CA SER A 5 -20.10 -25.46 -0.70
C SER A 5 -19.43 -24.09 -0.84
N GLU A 6 -19.38 -23.35 0.25
CA GLU A 6 -18.72 -22.05 0.31
C GLU A 6 -17.22 -22.17 0.06
N ASP A 7 -16.55 -23.11 0.74
CA ASP A 7 -15.10 -23.38 0.60
C ASP A 7 -14.68 -23.64 -0.86
N ILE A 8 -15.52 -24.32 -1.65
CA ILE A 8 -15.23 -24.59 -3.06
C ILE A 8 -15.35 -23.32 -3.91
N LEU A 9 -16.29 -22.44 -3.57
CA LEU A 9 -16.43 -21.15 -4.23
C LEU A 9 -15.28 -20.20 -3.86
N GLU A 10 -14.80 -20.23 -2.62
CA GLU A 10 -13.62 -19.48 -2.18
C GLU A 10 -12.37 -19.92 -2.94
N LEU A 11 -12.06 -21.22 -2.95
CA LEU A 11 -10.93 -21.76 -3.74
C LEU A 11 -11.01 -21.42 -5.23
N TYR A 12 -12.24 -21.34 -5.78
CA TYR A 12 -12.45 -20.94 -7.17
C TYR A 12 -12.18 -19.44 -7.38
N LEU A 13 -12.63 -18.58 -6.45
CA LEU A 13 -12.41 -17.13 -6.51
C LEU A 13 -10.94 -16.76 -6.29
N ASP A 14 -10.25 -17.48 -5.41
CA ASP A 14 -8.83 -17.25 -5.10
C ASP A 14 -7.90 -17.82 -6.18
N GLY A 15 -8.43 -18.63 -7.11
CA GLY A 15 -7.67 -19.24 -8.19
C GLY A 15 -6.76 -20.39 -7.75
N GLU A 16 -6.98 -20.94 -6.55
CA GLU A 16 -6.15 -21.96 -5.92
C GLU A 16 -6.50 -23.40 -6.33
N MET A 17 -7.40 -23.56 -7.30
CA MET A 17 -7.83 -24.87 -7.77
C MET A 17 -7.20 -25.26 -9.11
N LEU A 18 -7.07 -26.58 -9.30
CA LEU A 18 -6.67 -27.14 -10.59
C LEU A 18 -7.65 -26.71 -11.69
N ARG A 19 -7.13 -26.45 -12.90
CA ARG A 19 -7.92 -26.02 -14.07
C ARG A 19 -9.15 -26.91 -14.31
N THR A 20 -8.99 -28.23 -14.24
CA THR A 20 -10.10 -29.18 -14.46
C THR A 20 -11.18 -29.07 -13.38
N ALA A 21 -10.81 -28.77 -12.13
CA ALA A 21 -11.78 -28.51 -11.06
C ALA A 21 -12.49 -27.17 -11.27
N ALA A 22 -11.77 -26.14 -11.70
CA ALA A 22 -12.34 -24.85 -12.06
C ALA A 22 -13.35 -24.94 -13.20
N ASP A 23 -13.08 -25.77 -14.22
CA ASP A 23 -14.00 -26.00 -15.34
C ASP A 23 -15.33 -26.62 -14.86
N VAL A 24 -15.29 -27.54 -13.90
CA VAL A 24 -16.49 -28.14 -13.29
C VAL A 24 -17.31 -27.09 -12.52
N VAL A 25 -16.64 -26.25 -11.73
CA VAL A 25 -17.29 -25.14 -11.01
C VAL A 25 -17.90 -24.15 -11.99
N TYR A 26 -17.18 -23.78 -13.05
CA TYR A 26 -17.67 -22.90 -14.10
C TYR A 26 -18.92 -23.45 -14.78
N GLN A 27 -18.89 -24.73 -15.18
CA GLN A 27 -20.06 -25.40 -15.76
C GLN A 27 -21.26 -25.40 -14.80
N HIS A 28 -21.03 -25.66 -13.51
CA HIS A 28 -22.10 -25.61 -12.51
C HIS A 28 -22.69 -24.20 -12.36
N LEU A 29 -21.85 -23.16 -12.30
CA LEU A 29 -22.28 -21.77 -12.20
C LEU A 29 -23.07 -21.32 -13.42
N SER A 30 -22.84 -21.90 -14.61
CA SER A 30 -23.65 -21.61 -15.80
C SER A 30 -25.12 -22.01 -15.65
N ILE A 31 -25.42 -23.05 -14.86
CA ILE A 31 -26.77 -23.61 -14.72
C ILE A 31 -27.41 -23.40 -13.35
N CYS A 32 -26.64 -23.07 -12.31
CA CYS A 32 -27.16 -22.95 -10.94
C CYS A 32 -27.19 -21.50 -10.45
N GLU A 33 -28.39 -20.93 -10.37
CA GLU A 33 -28.61 -19.55 -9.88
C GLU A 33 -28.23 -19.38 -8.41
N SER A 34 -28.55 -20.36 -7.55
CA SER A 34 -28.22 -20.31 -6.12
C SER A 34 -26.71 -20.16 -5.88
N CYS A 35 -25.89 -20.92 -6.62
CA CYS A 35 -24.44 -20.85 -6.52
C CYS A 35 -23.88 -19.55 -7.10
N ARG A 36 -24.48 -19.00 -8.16
CA ARG A 36 -24.12 -17.65 -8.66
C ARG A 36 -24.37 -16.59 -7.60
N ASN A 37 -25.56 -16.59 -6.99
CA ASN A 37 -25.91 -15.63 -5.95
C ASN A 37 -24.99 -15.74 -4.73
N ARG A 38 -24.56 -16.96 -4.35
CA ARG A 38 -23.58 -17.15 -3.27
C ARG A 38 -22.20 -16.62 -3.65
N ARG A 39 -21.69 -16.95 -4.85
CA ARG A 39 -20.43 -16.41 -5.37
C ARG A 39 -20.43 -14.89 -5.37
N ASP A 40 -21.50 -14.26 -5.85
CA ASP A 40 -21.58 -12.80 -5.94
C ASP A 40 -21.55 -12.14 -4.56
N LYS A 41 -22.11 -12.78 -3.53
CA LYS A 41 -21.97 -12.33 -2.15
C LYS A 41 -20.51 -12.40 -1.68
N LEU A 42 -19.80 -13.49 -1.95
CA LEU A 42 -18.39 -13.64 -1.58
C LEU A 42 -17.51 -12.60 -2.28
N VAL A 43 -17.71 -12.36 -3.59
CA VAL A 43 -16.99 -11.30 -4.33
C VAL A 43 -17.26 -9.93 -3.71
N SER A 44 -18.53 -9.61 -3.43
CA SER A 44 -18.87 -8.32 -2.81
C SER A 44 -18.24 -8.12 -1.42
N PHE A 45 -18.01 -9.21 -0.68
CA PHE A 45 -17.33 -9.18 0.61
C PHE A 45 -15.82 -8.98 0.44
N GLN A 46 -15.18 -9.70 -0.49
CA GLN A 46 -13.77 -9.51 -0.85
C GLN A 46 -13.48 -8.08 -1.31
N GLU A 47 -14.31 -7.50 -2.18
CA GLU A 47 -14.16 -6.11 -2.64
C GLU A 47 -14.22 -5.09 -1.49
N ARG A 48 -15.08 -5.32 -0.49
CA ARG A 48 -15.17 -4.45 0.70
C ARG A 48 -13.89 -4.52 1.52
N ILE A 49 -13.35 -5.72 1.72
CA ILE A 49 -12.09 -5.93 2.41
C ILE A 49 -10.94 -5.23 1.65
N THR A 50 -10.85 -5.41 0.32
CA THR A 50 -9.85 -4.74 -0.50
C THR A 50 -9.92 -3.21 -0.38
N ARG A 51 -11.12 -2.63 -0.29
CA ARG A 51 -11.27 -1.18 -0.09
C ARG A 51 -10.73 -0.72 1.26
N ILE A 52 -10.96 -1.48 2.33
CA ILE A 52 -10.44 -1.16 3.66
C ILE A 52 -8.90 -1.16 3.62
N PHE A 53 -8.29 -2.22 3.09
CA PHE A 53 -6.83 -2.28 2.97
C PHE A 53 -6.26 -1.20 2.04
N LYS A 54 -6.94 -0.88 0.94
CA LYS A 54 -6.53 0.23 0.06
C LYS A 54 -6.63 1.59 0.78
N SER A 55 -7.63 1.78 1.65
CA SER A 55 -7.72 3.01 2.44
C SER A 55 -6.62 3.12 3.50
N GLU A 56 -6.21 2.01 4.12
CA GLU A 56 -5.04 2.00 5.04
C GLU A 56 -3.74 2.29 4.29
N SER A 57 -3.55 1.73 3.09
CA SER A 57 -2.42 2.04 2.21
C SER A 57 -2.35 3.52 1.84
N LEU A 58 -3.49 4.16 1.53
CA LEU A 58 -3.53 5.57 1.17
C LEU A 58 -3.24 6.51 2.36
N ILE A 59 -3.55 6.10 3.59
CA ILE A 59 -3.19 6.85 4.80
C ILE A 59 -1.66 6.89 4.95
N HIS A 60 -0.98 5.78 4.70
CA HIS A 60 0.50 5.74 4.73
C HIS A 60 1.17 6.53 3.61
N GLU A 61 0.55 6.64 2.43
CA GLU A 61 1.08 7.46 1.33
C GLU A 61 0.83 8.96 1.52
N ALA A 62 -0.28 9.35 2.14
CA ALA A 62 -0.58 10.75 2.44
C ALA A 62 0.39 11.37 3.47
N GLU A 63 0.93 10.58 4.39
CA GLU A 63 1.98 11.00 5.33
C GLU A 63 3.37 11.14 4.68
N ARG A 64 3.54 10.74 3.41
CA ARG A 64 4.81 10.75 2.68
C ARG A 64 4.92 11.78 1.56
N VAL A 65 4.02 12.77 1.50
CA VAL A 65 4.20 13.90 0.57
C VAL A 65 5.22 14.87 1.15
N VAL A 66 6.48 14.45 1.15
CA VAL A 66 7.61 15.34 1.43
C VAL A 66 7.75 16.29 0.26
N ALA A 67 7.69 17.59 0.52
CA ALA A 67 7.91 18.60 -0.51
C ALA A 67 9.27 18.37 -1.20
N SER A 68 9.28 18.41 -2.54
CA SER A 68 10.51 18.20 -3.32
C SER A 68 11.57 19.24 -2.96
N PRO A 69 12.86 18.86 -2.85
CA PRO A 69 13.92 19.80 -2.50
C PRO A 69 13.97 20.99 -3.44
N ILE A 70 14.18 22.18 -2.87
CA ILE A 70 14.38 23.43 -3.63
C ILE A 70 15.80 23.97 -3.51
N THR A 71 16.63 23.35 -2.66
CA THR A 71 18.08 23.56 -2.61
C THR A 71 18.82 22.48 -3.38
N ASP A 72 20.06 22.76 -3.74
CA ASP A 72 20.93 21.78 -4.40
C ASP A 72 21.20 20.57 -3.51
N MET A 73 21.45 19.42 -4.15
CA MET A 73 21.82 18.17 -3.49
C MET A 73 23.13 18.38 -2.71
N PRO A 74 23.19 18.02 -1.41
CA PRO A 74 24.39 18.19 -0.61
C PRO A 74 25.47 17.18 -1.00
N THR A 75 26.72 17.54 -0.73
CA THR A 75 27.85 16.61 -0.88
C THR A 75 27.89 15.62 0.27
N SER A 76 28.60 14.50 0.09
CA SER A 76 28.82 13.53 1.18
C SER A 76 29.53 14.16 2.38
N GLU A 77 30.43 15.10 2.16
CA GLU A 77 31.15 15.81 3.24
C GLU A 77 30.19 16.64 4.09
N GLN A 78 29.26 17.38 3.46
CA GLN A 78 28.24 18.15 4.16
C GLN A 78 27.28 17.24 4.94
N ILE A 79 26.91 16.09 4.37
CA ILE A 79 26.06 15.10 5.05
C ILE A 79 26.75 14.57 6.30
N THR A 80 28.04 14.22 6.23
CA THR A 80 28.82 13.76 7.38
C THR A 80 28.91 14.83 8.46
N GLU A 81 29.17 16.10 8.08
CA GLU A 81 29.20 17.22 9.02
C GLU A 81 27.86 17.36 9.77
N TRP A 82 26.72 17.22 9.08
CA TRP A 82 25.41 17.34 9.71
C TRP A 82 25.07 16.16 10.62
N LEU A 83 25.53 14.94 10.31
CA LEU A 83 25.37 13.77 11.18
C LEU A 83 26.11 13.94 12.52
N GLU A 84 27.23 14.68 12.52
CA GLU A 84 28.03 14.98 13.71
C GLU A 84 27.55 16.22 14.47
N SER A 85 26.74 17.07 13.82
CA SER A 85 26.10 18.25 14.42
C SER A 85 24.77 17.90 15.09
N ASP A 86 24.24 18.76 15.96
CA ASP A 86 22.90 18.61 16.53
C ASP A 86 21.78 19.16 15.62
N MET A 87 22.14 19.89 14.57
CA MET A 87 21.20 20.54 13.64
C MET A 87 21.51 20.18 12.18
N CYS A 88 20.48 20.12 11.35
CA CYS A 88 20.58 19.80 9.93
C CYS A 88 19.74 20.76 9.07
N PRO A 89 20.26 21.21 7.91
CA PRO A 89 19.44 21.91 6.94
C PRO A 89 18.30 21.04 6.37
N ALA A 90 17.11 21.60 6.29
CA ALA A 90 15.98 21.09 5.53
C ALA A 90 16.20 21.25 4.02
N THR A 91 15.38 20.56 3.23
CA THR A 91 15.46 20.58 1.76
C THR A 91 15.03 21.93 1.13
N ASP A 92 14.61 22.90 1.96
CA ASP A 92 14.42 24.31 1.62
C ASP A 92 15.49 25.25 2.18
N GLY A 93 16.46 24.74 2.93
CA GLY A 93 17.53 25.51 3.58
C GLY A 93 17.20 26.03 4.99
N CYS A 94 16.02 25.75 5.54
CA CYS A 94 15.75 26.01 6.96
C CYS A 94 16.64 25.13 7.86
N ILE A 95 16.91 25.56 9.09
CA ILE A 95 17.67 24.73 10.06
C ILE A 95 16.69 24.04 11.01
N VAL A 96 16.77 22.72 11.08
CA VAL A 96 15.89 21.84 11.88
C VAL A 96 16.71 20.78 12.60
N GLU A 97 16.08 20.00 13.48
CA GLU A 97 16.68 18.77 14.03
C GLU A 97 16.84 17.69 12.94
N HIS A 98 17.62 16.64 13.20
CA HIS A 98 17.95 15.61 12.20
C HIS A 98 16.76 14.91 11.55
N ASP A 99 15.66 14.70 12.28
CA ASP A 99 14.42 14.11 11.78
C ASP A 99 13.28 15.16 11.62
N GLY A 100 13.66 16.43 11.75
CA GLY A 100 12.75 17.56 11.82
C GLY A 100 12.11 17.95 10.49
N ILE A 101 11.03 18.73 10.62
CA ILE A 101 10.31 19.36 9.52
C ILE A 101 10.20 20.85 9.82
N CYS A 102 10.55 21.71 8.87
CA CYS A 102 10.43 23.15 9.06
C CYS A 102 8.96 23.59 8.97
N SER A 103 8.66 24.84 9.37
CA SER A 103 7.31 25.40 9.29
C SER A 103 6.76 25.53 7.87
N HIS A 104 7.62 25.43 6.85
CA HIS A 104 7.22 25.42 5.44
C HIS A 104 6.90 24.01 4.92
N GLY A 105 7.09 22.96 5.74
CA GLY A 105 6.75 21.58 5.39
C GLY A 105 7.88 20.78 4.71
N TYR A 106 9.10 21.29 4.68
CA TYR A 106 10.28 20.59 4.17
C TYR A 106 10.98 19.83 5.29
N VAL A 107 11.36 18.58 5.02
CA VAL A 107 12.10 17.73 5.97
C VAL A 107 13.59 18.08 5.93
N SER A 108 14.32 17.77 7.01
CA SER A 108 15.80 17.73 7.03
C SER A 108 16.37 16.91 5.86
N TRP A 109 17.54 17.28 5.34
CA TRP A 109 18.23 16.49 4.32
C TRP A 109 18.53 15.04 4.77
N LEU A 110 18.84 14.81 6.05
CA LEU A 110 19.13 13.47 6.56
C LEU A 110 17.91 12.54 6.49
N LYS A 111 16.74 13.02 6.92
CA LYS A 111 15.46 12.31 6.77
C LYS A 111 15.07 12.10 5.31
N TYR A 112 15.26 13.10 4.44
CA TYR A 112 14.98 12.98 3.00
C TYR A 112 15.80 11.87 2.35
N LEU A 113 17.08 11.75 2.75
CA LEU A 113 18.01 10.72 2.27
C LEU A 113 17.85 9.36 2.99
N GLY A 114 16.96 9.27 3.99
CA GLY A 114 16.70 8.04 4.75
C GLY A 114 17.85 7.62 5.67
N LEU A 115 18.62 8.58 6.18
CA LEU A 115 19.76 8.36 7.08
C LEU A 115 19.36 8.35 8.57
N VAL A 116 18.15 8.83 8.87
CA VAL A 116 17.50 8.85 10.19
C VAL A 116 16.01 8.59 10.08
#